data_AF-A0A7S2BYA4-F1
#
_entry.id   AF-A0A7S2BYA4-F1
#
_cell.length_a   1.000
_cell.length_b   1.000
_cell.length_c   1.000
_cell.angle_alpha   90.00
_cell.angle_beta   90.00
_cell.angle_gamma   90.00
#
_symmetry.space_group_name_H-M   'P 1'
#
loop_
_entity.id
_entity.type
_entity.pdbx_description
1 polymer ?
#
loop_
_entity_poly.entity_id
_entity_poly.type
_entity_poly.pdbx_seq_one_letter_code
_entity_poly.pdbx_strand_id
1 'polypeptide(L)'
;GFDGSNTMMQHTIVLEHDLPPVEVDDGDIAEEFVRQHGDLCEASQPASGVWTLRFLKGAKIFVPRALRSDRWVCAQVPSRWDARNFGIPEDIIAQVDRVTLYALVGCAQALRESGIVDPYE
;
A
#
# COMPACT_ATOMS: atom_id res chain seq x y z
N GLY A 1 -5.12 5.67 9.44
CA GLY A 1 -3.97 6.57 9.69
C GLY A 1 -2.84 5.76 10.30
N PHE A 2 -1.65 6.34 10.46
CA PHE A 2 -0.56 5.66 11.17
C PHE A 2 -0.95 5.44 12.64
N ASP A 3 -0.82 4.21 13.13
CA ASP A 3 -0.96 3.84 14.54
C ASP A 3 0.38 3.30 15.05
N GLY A 4 1.03 4.07 15.93
CA GLY A 4 2.32 3.70 16.52
C GLY A 4 2.23 2.49 17.47
N SER A 5 1.04 2.16 17.96
CA SER A 5 0.82 0.99 18.83
C SER A 5 0.84 -0.32 18.04
N ASN A 6 0.39 -0.25 16.79
CA ASN A 6 0.11 -1.39 15.93
C ASN A 6 0.60 -1.11 14.50
N THR A 7 1.89 -0.81 14.37
CA THR A 7 2.50 -0.65 13.05
C THR A 7 2.68 -2.04 12.43
N MET A 8 1.90 -2.34 11.39
CA MET A 8 1.96 -3.62 10.68
C MET A 8 3.31 -3.76 9.95
N MET A 9 4.00 -4.87 10.23
CA MET A 9 5.18 -5.32 9.50
C MET A 9 4.99 -6.77 9.12
N GLN A 10 5.51 -7.20 7.96
CA GLN A 10 5.47 -8.61 7.58
C GLN A 10 6.74 -9.32 8.07
N HIS A 11 6.56 -10.50 8.64
CA HIS A 11 7.65 -11.39 8.99
C HIS A 11 7.58 -12.63 8.11
N THR A 12 8.68 -12.92 7.41
CA THR A 12 8.79 -14.14 6.62
C THR A 12 9.01 -15.32 7.55
N ILE A 13 8.13 -16.29 7.47
CA ILE A 13 8.30 -17.60 8.13
C ILE A 13 8.39 -18.69 7.07
N VAL A 14 9.09 -19.77 7.40
CA VAL A 14 9.19 -20.95 6.55
C VAL A 14 8.25 -22.01 7.11
N LEU A 15 7.42 -22.60 6.25
CA LEU A 15 6.49 -23.64 6.64
C LEU A 15 7.23 -24.92 7.00
N GLU A 16 6.95 -25.48 8.17
CA GLU A 16 7.51 -26.76 8.61
C GLU A 16 6.68 -27.97 8.19
N HIS A 17 5.43 -27.74 7.77
CA HIS A 17 4.48 -28.72 7.27
C HIS A 17 3.67 -28.13 6.12
N ASP A 18 3.07 -29.01 5.31
CA ASP A 18 2.18 -28.59 4.23
C ASP A 18 0.91 -27.96 4.81
N LEU A 19 0.47 -26.86 4.22
CA LEU A 19 -0.81 -26.25 4.59
C LEU A 19 -1.98 -26.99 3.95
N PRO A 20 -3.17 -26.96 4.58
CA PRO A 20 -4.40 -27.36 3.93
C PRO A 20 -4.62 -26.59 2.63
N PRO A 21 -5.26 -27.20 1.61
CA PRO A 21 -5.60 -26.49 0.38
C PRO A 21 -6.47 -25.25 0.67
N VAL A 22 -6.15 -24.15 0.00
CA VAL A 22 -6.87 -22.88 0.08
C VAL A 22 -7.53 -22.62 -1.26
N GLU A 23 -8.79 -22.20 -1.25
CA GLU A 23 -9.52 -21.85 -2.46
C GLU A 23 -9.04 -20.51 -3.03
N VAL A 24 -9.00 -20.42 -4.36
CA VAL A 24 -8.71 -19.19 -5.09
C VAL A 24 -9.76 -18.96 -6.17
N ASP A 25 -9.96 -17.68 -6.48
CA ASP A 25 -11.07 -17.23 -7.33
C ASP A 25 -10.94 -17.71 -8.78
N ASP A 26 -9.71 -17.76 -9.31
CA ASP A 26 -9.44 -18.17 -10.69
C ASP A 26 -8.12 -18.96 -10.84
N GLY A 27 -7.95 -19.56 -12.03
CA GLY A 27 -6.77 -20.34 -12.37
C GLY A 27 -5.53 -19.50 -12.66
N ASP A 28 -5.69 -18.26 -13.11
CA ASP A 28 -4.57 -17.37 -13.43
C ASP A 28 -3.82 -16.99 -12.14
N ILE A 29 -4.56 -16.63 -11.09
CA ILE A 29 -4.04 -16.41 -9.73
C ILE A 29 -3.35 -17.69 -9.23
N ALA A 30 -3.96 -18.86 -9.45
CA ALA A 30 -3.36 -20.12 -9.02
C ALA A 30 -1.98 -20.34 -9.68
N GLU A 31 -1.86 -20.07 -10.98
CA GLU A 31 -0.60 -20.13 -11.72
C GLU A 31 0.42 -19.07 -11.26
N GLU A 32 -0.03 -17.87 -10.87
CA GLU A 32 0.84 -16.85 -10.28
C GLU A 32 1.49 -17.34 -8.98
N PHE A 33 0.72 -18.00 -8.11
CA PHE A 33 1.25 -18.58 -6.88
C PHE A 33 2.25 -19.72 -7.15
N VAL A 34 1.94 -20.64 -8.08
CA VAL A 34 2.87 -21.70 -8.47
C VAL A 34 4.15 -21.10 -9.07
N ARG A 35 4.05 -20.05 -9.88
CA ARG A 35 5.21 -19.36 -10.46
C ARG A 35 6.09 -18.70 -9.42
N GLN A 36 5.48 -18.09 -8.39
CA GLN A 36 6.21 -17.41 -7.31
C GLN A 36 6.87 -18.39 -6.33
N HIS A 37 6.22 -19.52 -6.04
CA HIS A 37 6.68 -20.49 -5.05
C HIS A 37 7.40 -21.71 -5.64
N GLY A 38 7.33 -21.91 -6.96
CA GLY A 38 7.93 -23.03 -7.68
C GLY A 38 7.41 -24.37 -7.17
N ASP A 39 8.32 -25.32 -6.97
CA ASP A 39 8.04 -26.68 -6.49
C ASP A 39 7.44 -26.73 -5.06
N LEU A 40 7.29 -25.59 -4.39
CA LEU A 40 6.76 -25.49 -3.03
C LEU A 40 5.28 -25.07 -2.99
N CYS A 41 4.62 -25.00 -4.15
CA CYS A 41 3.18 -24.73 -4.26
C CYS A 41 2.57 -25.55 -5.40
N GLU A 42 1.43 -26.17 -5.11
CA GLU A 42 0.67 -26.97 -6.08
C GLU A 42 -0.70 -26.33 -6.30
N ALA A 43 -1.08 -26.15 -7.56
CA ALA A 43 -2.43 -25.76 -7.95
C ALA A 43 -3.20 -26.98 -8.44
N SER A 44 -4.45 -27.12 -8.00
CA SER A 44 -5.35 -28.17 -8.50
C SER A 44 -6.78 -27.65 -8.61
N GLN A 45 -7.49 -28.12 -9.64
CA GLN A 45 -8.91 -27.88 -9.81
C GLN A 45 -9.65 -29.21 -9.62
N PRO A 46 -10.35 -29.42 -8.48
CA PRO A 46 -11.20 -30.60 -8.31
C PRO A 46 -12.40 -30.53 -9.26
N ALA A 47 -13.11 -31.64 -9.42
CA ALA A 47 -14.31 -31.74 -10.25
C ALA A 47 -15.45 -30.79 -9.83
N SER A 48 -15.36 -30.17 -8.65
CA SER A 48 -16.25 -29.10 -8.19
C SER A 48 -16.08 -27.79 -8.97
N GLY A 49 -15.00 -27.64 -9.76
CA GLY A 49 -14.71 -26.46 -10.58
C GLY A 49 -13.97 -25.34 -9.83
N VAL A 50 -13.76 -25.47 -8.53
CA VAL A 50 -13.08 -24.47 -7.69
C VAL A 50 -11.57 -24.66 -7.76
N TRP A 51 -10.79 -23.61 -7.98
CA TRP A 51 -9.33 -23.70 -7.94
C TRP A 51 -8.82 -23.73 -6.51
N THR A 52 -7.84 -24.59 -6.25
CA THR A 52 -7.24 -24.75 -4.92
C THR A 52 -5.72 -24.72 -5.00
N LEU A 53 -5.10 -24.12 -3.98
CA LEU A 53 -3.66 -24.02 -3.81
C LEU A 53 -3.22 -24.76 -2.55
N ARG A 54 -2.16 -25.53 -2.66
CA ARG A 54 -1.50 -26.17 -1.52
C ARG A 54 -0.08 -25.68 -1.42
N PHE A 55 0.24 -25.00 -0.32
CA PHE A 55 1.62 -24.66 0.02
C PHE A 55 2.30 -25.83 0.71
N LEU A 56 3.44 -26.24 0.21
CA LEU A 56 4.20 -27.36 0.74
C LEU A 56 5.20 -26.89 1.81
N LYS A 57 5.65 -27.84 2.63
CA LYS A 57 6.74 -27.65 3.56
C LYS A 57 7.94 -27.00 2.87
N GLY A 58 8.48 -25.96 3.48
CA GLY A 58 9.60 -25.18 2.95
C GLY A 58 9.17 -23.91 2.22
N ALA A 59 7.89 -23.75 1.85
CA ALA A 59 7.39 -22.50 1.30
C ALA A 59 7.54 -21.36 2.32
N LYS A 60 7.92 -20.18 1.81
CA LYS A 60 8.04 -18.94 2.58
C LYS A 60 6.70 -18.22 2.55
N ILE A 61 6.14 -17.92 3.70
CA ILE A 61 4.92 -17.10 3.80
C ILE A 61 5.19 -15.83 4.61
N PHE A 62 4.45 -14.78 4.31
CA PHE A 62 4.57 -13.48 4.97
C PHE A 62 3.43 -13.31 5.97
N VAL A 63 3.76 -13.34 7.26
CA VAL A 63 2.77 -13.20 8.35
C VAL A 63 2.83 -11.79 8.92
N PRO A 64 1.71 -11.07 9.00
CA PRO A 64 1.64 -9.77 9.67
C PRO A 64 2.01 -9.88 11.15
N ARG A 65 2.84 -8.96 11.63
CA ARG A 65 3.14 -8.72 13.04
C ARG A 65 2.99 -7.24 13.37
N ALA A 66 2.62 -6.96 14.62
CA ALA A 66 2.56 -5.60 15.13
C ALA A 66 3.92 -5.21 15.73
N LEU A 67 4.46 -4.07 15.30
CA LEU A 67 5.54 -3.39 16.00
C LEU A 67 5.00 -2.20 16.75
N ARG A 68 5.48 -2.05 17.99
CA ARG A 68 5.29 -0.82 18.75
C ARG A 68 6.38 0.16 18.34
N SER A 69 6.00 1.25 17.69
CA SER A 69 6.87 2.39 17.47
C SER A 69 7.03 3.13 18.79
N ASP A 70 8.20 3.70 19.06
CA ASP A 70 8.42 4.63 20.17
C ASP A 70 8.27 6.10 19.73
N ARG A 71 8.05 6.34 18.43
CA ARG A 71 7.85 7.68 17.85
C ARG A 71 6.36 7.91 17.61
N TRP A 72 5.75 8.69 18.49
CA TRP A 72 4.30 8.99 18.47
C TRP A 72 3.97 10.45 18.20
N VAL A 73 4.95 11.34 18.38
CA VAL A 73 4.78 12.78 18.20
C VAL A 73 5.47 13.20 16.92
N CYS A 74 4.69 13.77 16.00
CA CYS A 74 5.17 14.31 14.74
C CYS A 74 4.58 15.71 14.52
N ALA A 75 5.35 16.60 13.89
CA ALA A 75 4.81 17.86 13.42
C ALA A 75 3.90 17.60 12.21
N GLN A 76 2.59 17.70 12.42
CA GLN A 76 1.60 17.52 11.36
C GLN A 76 1.20 18.89 10.80
N VAL A 77 0.89 18.91 9.49
CA VAL A 77 0.13 20.02 8.89
C VAL A 77 -1.22 20.12 9.62
N PRO A 78 -1.76 21.34 9.86
CA PRO A 78 -3.03 21.51 10.57
C PRO A 78 -4.13 20.60 10.02
N SER A 79 -4.90 19.96 10.90
CA SER A 79 -5.85 18.88 10.53
C SER A 79 -6.95 19.31 9.54
N ARG A 80 -7.18 20.61 9.37
CA ARG A 80 -8.16 21.18 8.44
C ARG A 80 -7.53 21.76 7.17
N TRP A 81 -6.24 21.57 6.95
CA TRP A 81 -5.58 22.01 5.73
C TRP A 81 -6.11 21.22 4.54
N ASP A 82 -6.43 21.93 3.46
CA ASP A 82 -6.99 21.36 2.25
C ASP A 82 -6.52 22.19 1.04
N ALA A 83 -5.96 21.51 0.04
CA ALA A 83 -5.51 22.10 -1.22
C ALA A 83 -6.66 22.79 -1.99
N ARG A 84 -7.90 22.31 -1.83
CA ARG A 84 -9.10 22.87 -2.47
C ARG A 84 -9.35 24.32 -2.05
N ASN A 85 -9.01 24.66 -0.80
CA ASN A 85 -9.17 26.02 -0.29
C ASN A 85 -8.22 27.03 -0.96
N PHE A 86 -7.20 26.56 -1.68
CA PHE A 86 -6.23 27.37 -2.41
C PHE A 86 -6.50 27.39 -3.92
N GLY A 87 -7.60 26.79 -4.39
CA GLY A 87 -7.99 26.80 -5.80
C GLY A 87 -7.29 25.74 -6.66
N ILE A 88 -6.64 24.73 -6.05
CA ILE A 88 -6.09 23.60 -6.81
C ILE A 88 -7.25 22.74 -7.34
N PRO A 89 -7.30 22.45 -8.66
CA PRO A 89 -8.30 21.59 -9.26
C PRO A 89 -8.34 20.16 -8.68
N GLU A 90 -9.53 19.54 -8.65
CA GLU A 90 -9.74 18.22 -8.02
C GLU A 90 -9.02 17.09 -8.75
N ASP A 91 -8.92 17.17 -10.09
CA ASP A 91 -8.16 16.23 -10.92
C ASP A 91 -6.66 16.23 -10.53
N ILE A 92 -6.08 17.41 -10.31
CA ILE A 92 -4.70 17.53 -9.84
C ILE A 92 -4.56 16.94 -8.43
N ILE A 93 -5.49 17.22 -7.52
CA ILE A 93 -5.48 16.69 -6.14
C ILE A 93 -5.53 15.16 -6.12
N ALA A 94 -6.31 14.55 -7.01
CA ALA A 94 -6.39 13.10 -7.13
C ALA A 94 -5.15 12.49 -7.81
N GLN A 95 -4.47 13.24 -8.67
CA GLN A 95 -3.35 12.76 -9.48
C GLN A 95 -2.00 12.85 -8.76
N VAL A 96 -1.73 13.95 -8.04
CA VAL A 96 -0.40 14.19 -7.45
C VAL A 96 -0.32 13.75 -6.00
N ASP A 97 0.91 13.52 -5.53
CA ASP A 97 1.14 13.20 -4.13
C ASP A 97 0.96 14.45 -3.23
N ARG A 98 0.80 14.19 -1.93
CA ARG A 98 0.53 15.23 -0.94
C ARG A 98 1.65 16.27 -0.79
N VAL A 99 2.91 15.87 -0.98
CA VAL A 99 4.05 16.79 -0.87
C VAL A 99 4.03 17.77 -2.03
N THR A 100 3.69 17.31 -3.24
CA THR A 100 3.48 18.17 -4.40
C THR A 100 2.37 19.20 -4.15
N LEU A 101 1.27 18.82 -3.51
CA LEU A 101 0.21 19.77 -3.13
C LEU A 101 0.72 20.87 -2.19
N TYR A 102 1.56 20.54 -1.21
CA TYR A 102 2.20 21.53 -0.35
C TYR A 102 3.13 22.47 -1.12
N ALA A 103 3.91 21.93 -2.06
CA ALA A 103 4.81 22.71 -2.90
C ALA A 103 4.05 23.67 -3.82
N LEU A 104 2.96 23.23 -4.44
CA LEU A 104 2.11 24.07 -5.30
C LEU A 104 1.53 25.25 -4.52
N VAL A 105 0.91 24.99 -3.36
CA VAL A 105 0.36 26.05 -2.51
C VAL A 105 1.45 26.98 -2.01
N GLY A 106 2.58 26.45 -1.54
CA GLY A 106 3.70 27.24 -1.04
C GLY A 106 4.32 28.14 -2.11
N CYS A 107 4.52 27.61 -3.32
CA CYS A 107 5.05 28.38 -4.45
C CYS A 107 4.09 29.51 -4.87
N ALA A 108 2.80 29.19 -5.02
CA ALA A 108 1.80 30.19 -5.39
C ALA A 108 1.68 31.31 -4.35
N GLN A 109 1.75 30.98 -3.06
CA GLN A 109 1.76 31.98 -1.99
C GLN A 109 3.04 32.83 -2.01
N ALA A 110 4.20 32.21 -2.21
CA ALA A 110 5.48 32.93 -2.28
C ALA A 110 5.52 33.92 -3.45
N LEU A 111 5.04 33.52 -4.65
CA LEU A 111 4.93 34.42 -5.80
C LEU A 111 4.02 35.61 -5.47
N ARG A 112 2.85 35.35 -4.90
CA ARG A 112 1.91 36.41 -4.49
C ARG A 112 2.48 37.34 -3.44
N GLU A 113 3.20 36.82 -2.44
CA GLU A 113 3.87 37.62 -1.41
C GLU A 113 5.02 38.47 -1.97
N SER A 114 5.65 38.02 -3.05
CA SER A 114 6.65 38.80 -3.80
C SER A 114 6.05 39.85 -4.74
N GLY A 115 4.72 39.96 -4.81
CA GLY A 115 4.00 40.90 -5.67
C GLY A 115 3.70 40.38 -7.07
N ILE A 116 4.08 39.15 -7.41
CA ILE A 116 3.83 38.52 -8.71
C ILE A 116 2.45 37.86 -8.67
N VAL A 117 1.51 38.36 -9.48
CA VAL A 117 0.12 37.85 -9.53
C VAL A 117 -0.09 36.93 -10.72
N ASP A 118 0.50 37.27 -11.88
CA ASP A 118 0.58 36.40 -13.04
C ASP A 118 1.99 35.80 -13.10
N PRO A 119 2.14 34.46 -13.05
CA PRO A 119 3.47 33.83 -13.15
C PRO A 119 4.18 34.08 -14.50
N TYR A 120 3.50 34.65 -15.50
CA TYR A 120 4.07 35.00 -16.80
C TYR A 120 4.44 36.48 -16.96
N GLU A 121 4.25 37.31 -15.92
CA GLU A 121 4.76 38.69 -15.87
C GLU A 121 6.30 38.75 -16.00
#